data_AF-A0A6M3JUT4-F1
#
_entry.id   AF-A0A6M3JUT4-F1
#
_cell.length_a   1.000
_cell.length_b   1.000
_cell.length_c   1.000
_cell.angle_alpha   90.00
_cell.angle_beta   90.00
_cell.angle_gamma   90.00
#
_symmetry.space_group_name_H-M   'P 1'
#
loop_
_entity.id
_entity.type
_entity.pdbx_description
1 polymer ?
#
loop_
_entity_poly.entity_id
_entity_poly.type
_entity_poly.pdbx_seq_one_letter_code
_entity_poly.pdbx_strand_id
1 'polypeptide(L)'
;MKLCWDNIENIRLTKNGNFRDIIEKKTYIYIESCKKCKEPFLGKVSNRYCCNSCASGSRKHTEETKKRMSECKTGSKNSFYGKHHTEETRKKLSDFFTGKLCGENNPFYGKTHSNETKRKIGLKNSRSTLPIEEYSGCYKSKDIPLYDTFKDQIEWCEEIRRNCNDINILEVKCFKCSKWFIPTLRSVRNRVSILKGVKGYKGEHHLYCSVGCKKACSIYGKQPITLMREDAVRAGRIEWIDLNREIQSELRQIVLERDGYKCIKCDATENLNCHHIYPISIEPLESADVDNCITLCDECHKEVHKLPGCGYSEIKMEVC
;
A
#
# COMPACT_ATOMS: atom_id res chain seq x y z
N MET A 1 -8.79 -18.67 -56.76
CA MET A 1 -9.97 -18.19 -56.01
C MET A 1 -10.84 -19.38 -55.69
N LYS A 2 -11.30 -19.51 -54.44
CA LYS A 2 -12.33 -20.50 -54.10
C LYS A 2 -13.69 -19.96 -54.56
N LEU A 3 -14.51 -20.82 -55.16
CA LEU A 3 -15.88 -20.48 -55.48
C LEU A 3 -16.69 -20.48 -54.19
N CYS A 4 -17.37 -19.37 -53.91
CA CYS A 4 -18.35 -19.23 -52.84
C CYS A 4 -19.58 -18.51 -53.40
N TRP A 5 -20.68 -18.52 -52.64
CA TRP A 5 -21.91 -17.83 -53.01
C TRP A 5 -21.67 -16.35 -53.35
N ASP A 6 -20.73 -15.70 -52.67
CA ASP A 6 -20.43 -14.28 -52.87
C ASP A 6 -19.79 -13.93 -54.22
N ASN A 7 -19.19 -14.91 -54.92
CA ASN A 7 -18.46 -14.64 -56.17
C ASN A 7 -18.93 -15.46 -57.37
N ILE A 8 -19.81 -16.44 -57.17
CA ILE A 8 -20.27 -17.34 -58.24
C ILE A 8 -21.16 -16.61 -59.26
N GLU A 9 -21.94 -15.62 -58.81
CA GLU A 9 -22.89 -14.89 -59.64
C GLU A 9 -22.20 -14.06 -60.75
N ASN A 10 -20.95 -13.67 -60.52
CA ASN A 10 -20.17 -12.81 -61.41
C ASN A 10 -19.30 -13.59 -62.40
N ILE A 11 -19.35 -14.92 -62.38
CA ILE A 11 -18.53 -15.80 -63.21
C ILE A 11 -19.37 -16.41 -64.34
N ARG A 12 -18.85 -16.39 -65.57
CA ARG A 12 -19.49 -16.99 -66.75
C ARG A 12 -18.54 -17.92 -67.48
N LEU A 13 -19.06 -19.03 -67.99
CA LEU A 13 -18.30 -19.94 -68.84
C LEU A 13 -18.19 -19.36 -70.26
N THR A 14 -16.98 -19.36 -70.81
CA THR A 14 -16.70 -18.91 -72.18
C THR A 14 -16.79 -20.09 -73.15
N LYS A 15 -16.92 -19.81 -74.45
CA LYS A 15 -16.99 -20.83 -75.52
C LYS A 15 -15.77 -21.78 -75.53
N ASN A 16 -14.63 -21.34 -75.00
CA ASN A 16 -13.40 -22.12 -74.93
C ASN A 16 -13.24 -22.89 -73.61
N GLY A 17 -14.29 -23.01 -72.79
CA GLY A 17 -14.29 -23.75 -71.53
C GLY A 17 -13.67 -23.02 -70.32
N ASN A 18 -13.27 -21.75 -70.48
CA ASN A 18 -12.69 -20.95 -69.39
C ASN A 18 -13.76 -20.15 -68.63
N PHE A 19 -13.49 -19.80 -67.38
CA PHE A 19 -14.36 -19.03 -66.49
C PHE A 19 -13.97 -17.55 -66.50
N ARG A 20 -14.87 -16.66 -66.89
CA ARG A 20 -14.62 -15.21 -66.95
C ARG A 20 -15.41 -14.48 -65.88
N ASP A 21 -14.72 -13.68 -65.08
CA ASP A 21 -15.31 -12.70 -64.18
C ASP A 21 -15.75 -11.48 -65.00
N ILE A 22 -17.03 -11.12 -64.91
CA ILE A 22 -17.62 -10.03 -65.70
C ILE A 22 -17.23 -8.66 -65.14
N ILE A 23 -17.02 -8.55 -63.82
CA ILE A 23 -16.70 -7.30 -63.13
C ILE A 23 -15.23 -6.99 -63.31
N GLU A 24 -14.35 -7.93 -62.94
CA GLU A 24 -12.90 -7.71 -63.02
C GLU A 24 -12.33 -7.95 -64.43
N LYS A 25 -13.16 -8.43 -65.37
CA LYS A 25 -12.80 -8.83 -66.74
C LYS A 25 -11.64 -9.84 -66.81
N LYS A 26 -11.41 -10.61 -65.74
CA LYS A 26 -10.34 -11.62 -65.66
C LYS A 26 -10.86 -13.00 -66.08
N THR A 27 -9.98 -13.78 -66.72
CA THR A 27 -10.27 -15.15 -67.11
C THR A 27 -9.47 -16.13 -66.25
N TYR A 28 -10.15 -17.18 -65.81
CA TYR A 28 -9.67 -18.25 -64.98
C TYR A 28 -9.94 -19.59 -65.66
N ILE A 29 -9.09 -20.57 -65.39
CA ILE A 29 -9.30 -21.97 -65.74
C ILE A 29 -9.69 -22.75 -64.49
N TYR A 30 -10.37 -23.87 -64.69
CA TYR A 30 -10.59 -24.84 -63.63
C TYR A 30 -9.32 -25.64 -63.38
N ILE A 31 -8.92 -25.74 -62.11
CA ILE A 31 -7.77 -26.52 -61.66
C ILE A 31 -8.29 -27.57 -60.69
N GLU A 32 -8.11 -28.83 -61.04
CA GLU A 32 -8.71 -29.98 -60.36
C GLU A 32 -8.31 -30.10 -58.89
N SER A 33 -7.07 -29.71 -58.53
CA SER A 33 -6.66 -29.75 -57.14
C SER A 33 -5.61 -28.70 -56.79
N CYS A 34 -5.82 -28.03 -55.65
CA CYS A 34 -4.82 -27.23 -54.98
C CYS A 34 -3.72 -28.14 -54.40
N LYS A 35 -2.44 -27.84 -54.66
CA LYS A 35 -1.33 -28.67 -54.14
C LYS A 35 -1.37 -28.88 -52.63
N LYS A 36 -1.91 -27.92 -51.87
CA LYS A 36 -1.99 -27.97 -50.39
C LYS A 36 -3.31 -28.55 -49.87
N CYS A 37 -4.44 -27.89 -50.09
CA CYS A 37 -5.72 -28.31 -49.52
C CYS A 37 -6.44 -29.39 -50.34
N LYS A 38 -5.90 -29.77 -51.50
CA LYS A 38 -6.45 -30.77 -52.44
C LYS A 38 -7.80 -30.43 -53.06
N GLU A 39 -8.49 -29.41 -52.57
CA GLU A 39 -9.71 -28.88 -53.18
C GLU A 39 -9.51 -28.27 -54.59
N PRO A 40 -10.48 -28.43 -55.51
CA PRO A 40 -10.49 -27.76 -56.80
C PRO A 40 -10.66 -26.25 -56.65
N PHE A 41 -10.18 -25.48 -57.64
CA PHE A 41 -10.30 -24.02 -57.61
C PHE A 41 -10.19 -23.38 -59.00
N LEU A 42 -10.62 -22.12 -59.11
CA LEU A 42 -10.42 -21.32 -60.32
C LEU A 42 -9.12 -20.51 -60.21
N GLY A 43 -8.26 -20.58 -61.22
CA GLY A 43 -6.96 -19.90 -61.23
C GLY A 43 -6.43 -19.61 -62.62
N LYS A 44 -5.23 -19.05 -62.72
CA LYS A 44 -4.50 -18.98 -63.99
C LYS A 44 -3.76 -20.31 -64.21
N VAL A 45 -3.41 -20.62 -65.46
CA VAL A 45 -2.67 -21.85 -65.85
C VAL A 45 -1.42 -22.09 -64.97
N SER A 46 -0.73 -21.02 -64.58
CA SER A 46 0.48 -21.07 -63.75
C SER A 46 0.23 -21.32 -62.25
N ASN A 47 -1.02 -21.26 -61.79
CA ASN A 47 -1.32 -21.25 -60.36
C ASN A 47 -1.33 -22.67 -59.80
N ARG A 48 -0.54 -22.90 -58.76
CA ARG A 48 -0.43 -24.21 -58.08
C ARG A 48 -1.26 -24.31 -56.79
N TYR A 49 -1.86 -23.20 -56.35
CA TYR A 49 -2.56 -23.08 -55.07
C TYR A 49 -3.82 -22.21 -55.20
N CYS A 50 -4.87 -22.51 -54.44
CA CYS A 50 -6.17 -21.84 -54.56
C CYS A 50 -6.22 -20.41 -54.01
N CYS A 51 -5.34 -20.07 -53.08
CA CYS A 51 -5.26 -18.78 -52.39
C CYS A 51 -3.87 -18.57 -51.78
N ASN A 52 -3.60 -17.33 -51.35
CA ASN A 52 -2.34 -16.99 -50.67
C ASN A 52 -2.11 -17.81 -49.40
N SER A 53 -3.14 -18.19 -48.64
CA SER A 53 -2.94 -19.06 -47.47
C SER A 53 -2.50 -20.49 -47.84
N CYS A 54 -2.88 -20.98 -49.02
CA CYS A 54 -2.39 -22.25 -49.54
C CYS A 54 -0.99 -22.13 -50.15
N ALA A 55 -0.70 -21.02 -50.85
CA ALA A 55 0.63 -20.74 -51.42
C ALA A 55 1.69 -20.40 -50.36
N SER A 56 1.27 -19.71 -49.30
CA SER A 56 2.09 -19.33 -48.14
C SER A 56 2.00 -20.33 -47.01
N GLY A 57 1.29 -21.43 -47.24
CA GLY A 57 0.92 -22.41 -46.25
C GLY A 57 2.13 -22.94 -45.50
N SER A 58 2.32 -22.47 -44.28
CA SER A 58 3.40 -22.86 -43.38
C SER A 58 4.80 -22.39 -43.80
N ARG A 59 4.94 -21.28 -44.53
CA ARG A 59 6.21 -20.53 -44.48
C ARG A 59 6.34 -19.93 -43.07
N LYS A 60 6.70 -20.78 -42.12
CA LYS A 60 7.12 -20.37 -40.79
C LYS A 60 8.41 -19.59 -41.03
N HIS A 61 8.46 -18.36 -40.54
CA HIS A 61 9.73 -17.67 -40.45
C HIS A 61 10.76 -18.61 -39.82
N THR A 62 11.98 -18.63 -40.38
CA THR A 62 13.09 -19.33 -39.74
C THR A 62 13.23 -18.79 -38.31
N GLU A 63 13.70 -19.62 -37.38
CA GLU A 63 13.89 -19.18 -36.00
C GLU A 63 14.80 -17.93 -35.94
N GLU A 64 15.79 -17.85 -36.84
CA GLU A 64 16.63 -16.67 -37.03
C GLU A 64 15.83 -15.43 -37.46
N THR A 65 14.91 -15.56 -38.42
CA THR A 65 14.06 -14.43 -38.85
C THR A 65 13.12 -14.00 -37.73
N LYS A 66 12.57 -14.95 -36.96
CA LYS A 66 11.72 -14.62 -35.79
C LYS A 66 12.52 -13.88 -34.72
N LYS A 67 13.74 -14.33 -34.45
CA LYS A 67 14.65 -13.70 -33.49
C LYS A 67 14.97 -12.27 -33.91
N ARG A 68 15.36 -12.04 -35.18
CA ARG A 68 15.60 -10.69 -35.73
C ARG A 68 14.38 -9.77 -35.60
N MET A 69 13.19 -10.27 -35.95
CA MET A 69 11.96 -9.49 -35.79
C MET A 69 11.64 -9.17 -34.32
N SER A 70 11.96 -10.07 -33.39
CA SER A 70 11.80 -9.82 -31.95
C SER A 70 12.82 -8.81 -31.42
N GLU A 71 14.06 -8.88 -31.88
CA GLU A 71 15.13 -7.96 -31.49
C GLU A 71 14.84 -6.53 -31.94
N CYS A 72 14.30 -6.34 -33.16
CA CYS A 72 13.92 -5.01 -33.64
C CYS A 72 12.75 -4.38 -32.84
N LYS A 73 11.99 -5.18 -32.10
CA LYS A 73 10.83 -4.72 -31.30
C LYS A 73 11.14 -4.56 -29.81
N THR A 74 12.37 -4.84 -29.38
CA THR A 74 12.76 -4.83 -27.97
C THR A 74 13.93 -3.88 -27.73
N GLY A 75 14.00 -3.31 -26.52
CA GLY A 75 15.06 -2.38 -26.14
C GLY A 75 15.16 -1.16 -27.05
N SER A 76 16.37 -0.62 -27.19
CA SER A 76 16.67 0.60 -27.95
C SER A 76 16.40 0.53 -29.44
N LYS A 77 16.22 -0.67 -30.01
CA LYS A 77 15.88 -0.85 -31.43
C LYS A 77 14.40 -0.60 -31.72
N ASN A 78 13.54 -0.59 -30.70
CA ASN A 78 12.12 -0.30 -30.87
C ASN A 78 11.92 1.20 -31.18
N SER A 79 11.17 1.53 -32.23
CA SER A 79 10.88 2.92 -32.66
C SER A 79 10.22 3.80 -31.58
N PHE A 80 9.60 3.17 -30.57
CA PHE A 80 8.97 3.80 -29.42
C PHE A 80 9.78 3.68 -28.13
N TYR A 81 11.01 3.16 -28.17
CA TYR A 81 11.85 3.06 -26.98
C TYR A 81 12.15 4.46 -26.40
N GLY A 82 11.91 4.63 -25.10
CA GLY A 82 12.09 5.91 -24.40
C GLY A 82 11.07 6.99 -24.74
N LYS A 83 10.09 6.71 -25.61
CA LYS A 83 9.02 7.66 -25.94
C LYS A 83 7.81 7.39 -25.05
N HIS A 84 7.27 8.43 -24.44
CA HIS A 84 6.03 8.37 -23.67
C HIS A 84 4.91 9.09 -24.42
N HIS A 85 3.70 8.55 -24.36
CA HIS A 85 2.52 9.27 -24.82
C HIS A 85 2.34 10.57 -24.02
N THR A 86 1.96 11.64 -24.72
CA THR A 86 1.56 12.90 -24.11
C THR A 86 0.42 12.68 -23.13
N GLU A 87 0.31 13.53 -22.11
CA GLU A 87 -0.75 13.41 -21.11
C GLU A 87 -2.14 13.45 -21.73
N GLU A 88 -2.35 14.30 -22.73
CA GLU A 88 -3.61 14.38 -23.47
C GLU A 88 -3.94 13.04 -24.18
N THR A 89 -2.97 12.41 -24.83
CA THR A 89 -3.17 11.11 -25.50
C THR A 89 -3.43 10.01 -24.49
N ARG A 90 -2.74 10.03 -23.34
CA ARG A 90 -2.92 9.06 -22.25
C ARG A 90 -4.31 9.19 -21.64
N LYS A 91 -4.80 10.41 -21.46
CA LYS A 91 -6.15 10.70 -20.96
C LYS A 91 -7.21 10.20 -21.93
N LYS A 92 -7.09 10.51 -23.24
CA LYS A 92 -8.00 9.98 -24.27
C LYS A 92 -8.06 8.46 -24.31
N LEU A 93 -6.92 7.78 -24.15
CA LEU A 93 -6.86 6.32 -24.05
C LEU A 93 -7.53 5.82 -22.76
N SER A 94 -7.24 6.43 -21.61
CA SER A 94 -7.85 6.08 -20.33
C SER A 94 -9.37 6.20 -20.38
N ASP A 95 -9.87 7.33 -20.87
CA ASP A 95 -11.32 7.61 -20.96
C ASP A 95 -12.01 6.65 -21.93
N PHE A 96 -11.35 6.30 -23.06
CA PHE A 96 -11.91 5.36 -24.03
C PHE A 96 -12.08 3.93 -23.48
N PHE A 97 -11.16 3.46 -22.63
CA PHE A 97 -11.17 2.10 -22.09
C PHE A 97 -11.85 1.96 -20.73
N THR A 98 -12.06 3.08 -20.02
CA THR A 98 -12.81 3.10 -18.76
C THR A 98 -14.24 2.59 -19.01
N GLY A 99 -14.66 1.57 -18.25
CA GLY A 99 -15.98 0.95 -18.38
C GLY A 99 -16.10 -0.16 -19.45
N LYS A 100 -15.22 -0.19 -20.47
CA LYS A 100 -15.32 -1.17 -21.58
C LYS A 100 -14.62 -2.50 -21.33
N LEU A 101 -13.61 -2.53 -20.46
CA LEU A 101 -12.81 -3.72 -20.15
C LEU A 101 -12.74 -3.97 -18.64
N CYS A 102 -13.83 -3.72 -17.92
CA CYS A 102 -13.94 -3.97 -16.49
C CYS A 102 -15.04 -4.98 -16.19
N GLY A 103 -14.91 -5.67 -15.06
CA GLY A 103 -15.85 -6.72 -14.67
C GLY A 103 -16.00 -7.76 -15.77
N GLU A 104 -17.23 -8.20 -16.02
CA GLU A 104 -17.59 -9.23 -16.99
C GLU A 104 -17.22 -8.90 -18.45
N ASN A 105 -17.08 -7.62 -18.78
CA ASN A 105 -16.66 -7.19 -20.13
C ASN A 105 -15.16 -7.42 -20.39
N ASN A 106 -14.36 -7.71 -19.36
CA ASN A 106 -12.98 -8.14 -19.55
C ASN A 106 -12.96 -9.58 -20.10
N PRO A 107 -12.32 -9.85 -21.26
CA PRO A 107 -12.23 -11.21 -21.83
C PRO A 107 -11.62 -12.27 -20.90
N PHE A 108 -10.93 -11.83 -19.85
CA PHE A 108 -10.30 -12.64 -18.80
C PHE A 108 -11.06 -12.62 -17.46
N TYR A 109 -12.22 -11.97 -17.36
CA TYR A 109 -13.04 -12.00 -16.15
C TYR A 109 -13.49 -13.43 -15.82
N GLY A 110 -13.34 -13.81 -14.55
CA GLY A 110 -13.62 -15.18 -14.08
C GLY A 110 -12.68 -16.26 -14.63
N LYS A 111 -11.80 -15.94 -15.58
CA LYS A 111 -10.84 -16.90 -16.13
C LYS A 111 -9.55 -16.87 -15.31
N THR A 112 -9.18 -18.03 -14.78
CA THR A 112 -7.89 -18.21 -14.12
C THR A 112 -6.94 -18.94 -15.06
N HIS A 113 -5.71 -18.43 -15.19
CA HIS A 113 -4.67 -19.15 -15.90
C HIS A 113 -4.20 -20.35 -15.06
N SER A 114 -3.85 -21.45 -15.74
CA SER A 114 -3.20 -22.58 -15.08
C SER A 114 -1.91 -22.14 -14.39
N ASN A 115 -1.54 -22.82 -13.30
CA ASN A 115 -0.31 -22.52 -12.56
C ASN A 115 0.93 -22.56 -13.47
N GLU A 116 0.96 -23.48 -14.44
CA GLU A 116 2.01 -23.56 -15.45
C GLU A 116 2.06 -22.32 -16.36
N THR A 117 0.91 -21.80 -16.79
CA THR A 117 0.82 -20.61 -17.64
C THR A 117 1.21 -19.35 -16.86
N LYS A 118 0.74 -19.22 -15.61
CA LYS A 118 1.16 -18.16 -14.68
C LYS A 118 2.68 -18.17 -14.47
N ARG A 119 3.27 -19.36 -14.30
CA ARG A 119 4.73 -19.53 -14.18
C ARG A 119 5.47 -19.05 -15.43
N LYS A 120 5.02 -19.44 -16.63
CA LYS A 120 5.62 -19.00 -17.91
C LYS A 120 5.53 -17.49 -18.13
N ILE A 121 4.43 -16.85 -17.69
CA ILE A 121 4.25 -15.39 -17.76
C ILE A 121 5.17 -14.71 -16.74
N GLY A 122 5.23 -15.22 -15.51
CA GLY A 122 6.14 -14.76 -14.46
C GLY A 122 7.60 -14.78 -14.91
N LEU A 123 8.05 -15.91 -15.46
CA LEU A 123 9.41 -16.12 -15.96
C LEU A 123 9.82 -15.20 -17.12
N LYS A 124 8.87 -14.74 -17.94
CA LYS A 124 9.15 -13.83 -19.05
C LYS A 124 9.15 -12.36 -18.62
N ASN A 125 8.34 -12.02 -17.62
CA ASN A 125 8.30 -10.69 -17.02
C ASN A 125 9.44 -10.49 -16.02
N SER A 126 9.98 -11.56 -15.47
CA SER A 126 11.19 -11.54 -14.65
C SER A 126 12.44 -11.75 -15.51
N ARG A 127 13.08 -10.66 -15.93
CA ARG A 127 14.55 -10.67 -16.11
C ARG A 127 15.20 -10.76 -14.73
N SER A 128 14.96 -11.84 -14.00
CA SER A 128 15.73 -12.36 -12.85
C SER A 128 14.86 -13.29 -12.00
N THR A 129 15.40 -14.50 -11.79
CA THR A 129 15.17 -15.46 -10.69
C THR A 129 13.86 -16.28 -10.63
N LEU A 130 14.08 -17.59 -10.52
CA LEU A 130 13.18 -18.67 -10.08
C LEU A 130 12.99 -18.64 -8.54
N PRO A 131 12.11 -19.47 -7.96
CA PRO A 131 10.66 -19.39 -7.95
C PRO A 131 10.14 -19.22 -6.50
N ILE A 132 9.23 -18.27 -6.26
CA ILE A 132 8.53 -18.18 -4.97
C ILE A 132 7.14 -18.78 -5.18
N GLU A 133 6.90 -19.95 -4.59
CA GLU A 133 5.57 -20.50 -4.41
C GLU A 133 4.71 -19.47 -3.64
N GLU A 134 3.48 -19.25 -4.13
CA GLU A 134 2.41 -18.48 -3.47
C GLU A 134 2.54 -16.94 -3.35
N TYR A 135 2.52 -16.18 -4.45
CA TYR A 135 2.31 -14.72 -4.33
C TYR A 135 1.24 -14.16 -5.28
N SER A 136 -0.02 -14.21 -4.84
CA SER A 136 -1.11 -13.34 -5.31
C SER A 136 -1.56 -12.42 -4.17
N GLY A 137 -1.15 -11.15 -4.21
CA GLY A 137 -1.62 -10.12 -3.28
C GLY A 137 -0.73 -8.89 -3.33
N CYS A 138 -1.31 -7.71 -3.55
CA CYS A 138 -0.56 -6.45 -3.53
C CYS A 138 0.09 -6.25 -2.15
N TYR A 139 1.27 -5.63 -2.07
CA TYR A 139 2.02 -5.48 -0.79
C TYR A 139 1.20 -4.87 0.36
N LYS A 140 0.14 -4.10 0.04
CA LYS A 140 -0.82 -3.55 1.03
C LYS A 140 -1.64 -4.62 1.76
N SER A 141 -1.94 -5.76 1.13
CA SER A 141 -2.72 -6.84 1.76
C SER A 141 -1.88 -7.77 2.64
N LYS A 142 -0.54 -7.66 2.61
CA LYS A 142 0.39 -8.51 3.36
C LYS A 142 1.12 -7.80 4.51
N ASP A 143 0.78 -6.54 4.80
CA ASP A 143 1.40 -5.72 5.86
C ASP A 143 2.94 -5.60 5.71
N ILE A 144 3.44 -5.57 4.46
CA ILE A 144 4.87 -5.48 4.14
C ILE A 144 5.23 -4.04 3.74
N PRO A 145 6.23 -3.40 4.36
CA PRO A 145 6.69 -2.07 4.01
C PRO A 145 7.66 -2.09 2.82
N LEU A 146 7.48 -1.13 1.91
CA LEU A 146 8.34 -0.94 0.74
C LEU A 146 9.50 0.00 1.05
N TYR A 147 10.72 -0.37 0.64
CA TYR A 147 11.94 0.38 0.90
C TYR A 147 11.83 1.83 0.38
N ASP A 148 11.56 2.01 -0.92
CA ASP A 148 11.50 3.33 -1.54
C ASP A 148 10.37 4.22 -1.01
N THR A 149 9.37 3.66 -0.31
CA THR A 149 8.31 4.44 0.32
C THR A 149 8.74 5.07 1.65
N PHE A 150 9.57 4.36 2.43
CA PHE A 150 9.87 4.74 3.81
C PHE A 150 11.30 5.20 4.03
N LYS A 151 12.23 4.86 3.13
CA LYS A 151 13.67 5.16 3.25
C LYS A 151 13.93 6.58 3.77
N ASP A 152 13.53 7.60 3.01
CA ASP A 152 13.83 9.00 3.34
C ASP A 152 13.16 9.49 4.64
N GLN A 153 12.14 8.78 5.13
CA GLN A 153 11.41 9.14 6.34
C GLN A 153 12.09 8.64 7.63
N ILE A 154 12.89 7.57 7.54
CA ILE A 154 13.46 6.89 8.72
C ILE A 154 14.97 6.61 8.65
N GLU A 155 15.62 6.77 7.50
CA GLU A 155 17.07 6.48 7.30
C GLU A 155 17.98 7.22 8.28
N TRP A 156 17.59 8.41 8.72
CA TRP A 156 18.36 9.23 9.66
C TRP A 156 18.30 8.72 11.10
N CYS A 157 17.34 7.88 11.47
CA CYS A 157 17.13 7.39 12.84
C CYS A 157 17.07 5.87 12.99
N GLU A 158 16.92 5.12 11.89
CA GLU A 158 16.83 3.66 11.88
C GLU A 158 17.87 3.08 10.92
N GLU A 159 18.52 1.98 11.32
CA GLU A 159 19.38 1.22 10.42
C GLU A 159 18.51 0.40 9.45
N ILE A 160 18.53 0.77 8.17
CA ILE A 160 17.69 0.18 7.13
C ILE A 160 18.51 -0.38 5.96
N ARG A 161 17.94 -1.35 5.25
CA ARG A 161 18.49 -1.86 3.99
C ARG A 161 17.40 -2.47 3.10
N ARG A 162 17.74 -2.73 1.85
CA ARG A 162 16.91 -3.53 0.94
C ARG A 162 17.03 -5.01 1.31
N ASN A 163 15.92 -5.73 1.31
CA ASN A 163 15.94 -7.18 1.54
C ASN A 163 16.72 -7.90 0.42
N CYS A 164 17.43 -8.96 0.77
CA CYS A 164 18.25 -9.73 -0.17
C CYS A 164 17.43 -10.53 -1.20
N ASN A 165 16.20 -10.90 -0.88
CA ASN A 165 15.31 -11.69 -1.74
C ASN A 165 14.39 -10.80 -2.59
N ASP A 166 13.95 -9.65 -2.07
CA ASP A 166 13.18 -8.65 -2.82
C ASP A 166 13.68 -7.23 -2.49
N ILE A 167 14.38 -6.61 -3.43
CA ILE A 167 14.97 -5.28 -3.28
C ILE A 167 13.95 -4.18 -2.96
N ASN A 168 12.66 -4.42 -3.19
CA ASN A 168 11.59 -3.47 -2.90
C ASN A 168 11.16 -3.53 -1.43
N ILE A 169 11.51 -4.57 -0.68
CA ILE A 169 11.11 -4.74 0.72
C ILE A 169 12.10 -4.01 1.63
N LEU A 170 11.55 -3.27 2.59
CA LEU A 170 12.31 -2.65 3.67
C LEU A 170 12.69 -3.69 4.73
N GLU A 171 13.99 -3.88 4.95
CA GLU A 171 14.50 -4.49 6.17
C GLU A 171 15.04 -3.42 7.10
N VAL A 172 14.82 -3.65 8.40
CA VAL A 172 15.33 -2.78 9.46
C VAL A 172 16.05 -3.62 10.50
N LYS A 173 16.95 -2.99 11.22
CA LYS A 173 17.63 -3.62 12.34
C LYS A 173 16.79 -3.47 13.60
N CYS A 174 16.62 -4.55 14.35
CA CYS A 174 15.89 -4.51 15.62
C CYS A 174 16.63 -3.65 16.64
N PHE A 175 15.94 -2.67 17.23
CA PHE A 175 16.53 -1.77 18.22
C PHE A 175 17.08 -2.49 19.47
N LYS A 176 16.49 -3.63 19.86
CA LYS A 176 16.88 -4.35 21.08
C LYS A 176 17.98 -5.40 20.87
N CYS A 177 17.88 -6.22 19.82
CA CYS A 177 18.78 -7.36 19.60
C CYS A 177 19.67 -7.22 18.37
N SER A 178 19.58 -6.09 17.65
CA SER A 178 20.39 -5.79 16.46
C SER A 178 20.23 -6.78 15.28
N LYS A 179 19.26 -7.68 15.33
CA LYS A 179 18.95 -8.61 14.23
C LYS A 179 18.17 -7.90 13.11
N TRP A 180 18.54 -8.17 11.87
CA TRP A 180 17.80 -7.74 10.68
C TRP A 180 16.47 -8.50 10.55
N PHE A 181 15.39 -7.78 10.29
CA PHE A 181 14.07 -8.35 10.07
C PHE A 181 13.22 -7.46 9.17
N ILE A 182 12.14 -8.02 8.64
CA ILE A 182 11.12 -7.27 7.91
C ILE A 182 10.07 -6.81 8.92
N PRO A 183 9.95 -5.50 9.22
CA PRO A 183 8.93 -5.01 10.13
C PRO A 183 7.55 -5.04 9.46
N THR A 184 6.50 -4.94 10.26
CA THR A 184 5.16 -4.75 9.70
C THR A 184 4.97 -3.32 9.20
N LEU A 185 4.20 -3.17 8.13
CA LEU A 185 3.84 -1.87 7.57
C LEU A 185 3.12 -0.98 8.59
N ARG A 186 2.29 -1.57 9.47
CA ARG A 186 1.72 -0.86 10.64
C ARG A 186 2.81 -0.30 11.58
N SER A 187 3.84 -1.08 11.92
CA SER A 187 4.89 -0.64 12.85
C SER A 187 5.73 0.50 12.27
N VAL A 188 6.06 0.42 10.97
CA VAL A 188 6.80 1.49 10.28
C VAL A 188 5.97 2.77 10.20
N ARG A 189 4.68 2.68 9.89
CA ARG A 189 3.78 3.86 9.91
C ARG A 189 3.67 4.49 11.29
N ASN A 190 3.56 3.68 12.34
CA ASN A 190 3.52 4.20 13.70
C ASN A 190 4.81 4.94 14.06
N ARG A 191 5.98 4.37 13.70
CA ARG A 191 7.29 5.03 13.87
C ARG A 191 7.32 6.38 13.17
N VAL A 192 6.95 6.42 11.89
CA VAL A 192 6.92 7.66 11.10
C VAL A 192 5.97 8.70 11.69
N SER A 193 4.79 8.30 12.15
CA SER A 193 3.83 9.24 12.77
C SER A 193 4.39 9.89 14.03
N ILE A 194 5.13 9.13 14.84
CA ILE A 194 5.78 9.64 16.05
C ILE A 194 6.89 10.64 15.69
N LEU A 195 7.73 10.29 14.72
CA LEU A 195 8.79 11.18 14.21
C LEU A 195 8.24 12.50 13.64
N LYS A 196 7.04 12.45 13.03
CA LYS A 196 6.34 13.64 12.52
C LYS A 196 5.56 14.41 13.60
N GLY A 197 5.57 13.97 14.86
CA GLY A 197 4.89 14.65 15.95
C GLY A 197 3.35 14.64 15.85
N VAL A 198 2.75 13.61 15.22
CA VAL A 198 1.29 13.53 15.09
C VAL A 198 0.62 13.45 16.47
N LYS A 199 -0.29 14.39 16.77
CA LYS A 199 -1.01 14.47 18.05
C LYS A 199 -1.77 13.16 18.34
N GLY A 200 -1.63 12.64 19.57
CA GLY A 200 -2.36 11.46 20.06
C GLY A 200 -1.53 10.17 20.17
N TYR A 201 -0.31 10.13 19.62
CA TYR A 201 0.62 9.03 19.86
C TYR A 201 1.31 9.18 21.21
N LYS A 202 1.33 8.12 22.03
CA LYS A 202 1.91 8.12 23.38
C LYS A 202 3.13 7.19 23.45
N GLY A 203 4.24 7.73 23.95
CA GLY A 203 5.47 7.01 24.26
C GLY A 203 6.41 6.76 23.08
N GLU A 204 7.63 6.30 23.37
CA GLU A 204 8.68 5.99 22.40
C GLU A 204 8.44 4.63 21.73
N HIS A 205 8.41 4.58 20.39
CA HIS A 205 8.25 3.32 19.63
C HIS A 205 9.35 3.23 18.58
N HIS A 206 10.33 2.34 18.80
CA HIS A 206 11.27 1.87 17.78
C HIS A 206 10.74 0.62 17.06
N LEU A 207 11.54 0.08 16.13
CA LEU A 207 11.22 -1.15 15.40
C LEU A 207 11.86 -2.38 16.08
N TYR A 208 11.03 -3.40 16.34
CA TYR A 208 11.41 -4.61 17.07
C TYR A 208 11.05 -5.88 16.30
N CYS A 209 11.96 -6.86 16.27
CA CYS A 209 11.75 -8.11 15.53
C CYS A 209 10.76 -9.07 16.19
N SER A 210 10.41 -8.85 17.47
CA SER A 210 9.49 -9.70 18.21
C SER A 210 8.84 -8.96 19.38
N VAL A 211 7.72 -9.49 19.85
CA VAL A 211 7.06 -9.01 21.08
C VAL A 211 7.99 -9.11 22.29
N GLY A 212 8.87 -10.13 22.33
CA GLY A 212 9.88 -10.27 23.38
C GLY A 212 10.90 -9.12 23.38
N CYS A 213 11.47 -8.80 22.22
CA CYS A 213 12.40 -7.66 22.09
C CYS A 213 11.73 -6.33 22.45
N LYS A 214 10.46 -6.18 22.07
CA LYS A 214 9.64 -5.01 22.38
C LYS A 214 9.42 -4.85 23.88
N LYS A 215 9.02 -5.92 24.59
CA LYS A 215 8.82 -5.90 26.05
C LYS A 215 10.12 -5.75 26.84
N ALA A 216 11.23 -6.28 26.33
CA ALA A 216 12.55 -6.17 26.96
C ALA A 216 13.23 -4.80 26.75
N CYS A 217 12.61 -3.90 26.00
CA CYS A 217 13.13 -2.57 25.74
C CYS A 217 12.77 -1.62 26.88
N SER A 218 13.79 -1.04 27.53
CA SER A 218 13.62 -0.14 28.68
C SER A 218 12.93 1.17 28.35
N ILE A 219 12.92 1.57 27.08
CA ILE A 219 12.34 2.83 26.62
C ILE A 219 10.98 2.65 25.94
N TYR A 220 10.60 1.43 25.57
CA TYR A 220 9.38 1.19 24.79
C TYR A 220 8.13 1.70 25.51
N GLY A 221 7.36 2.57 24.85
CA GLY A 221 6.12 3.14 25.37
C GLY A 221 6.30 4.22 26.44
N LYS A 222 7.54 4.56 26.83
CA LYS A 222 7.80 5.64 27.79
C LYS A 222 7.72 6.99 27.11
N GLN A 223 7.12 7.98 27.79
CA GLN A 223 7.10 9.36 27.30
C GLN A 223 8.51 9.97 27.42
N PRO A 224 8.90 10.92 26.54
CA PRO A 224 10.17 11.63 26.67
C PRO A 224 10.38 12.23 28.06
N ILE A 225 9.32 12.80 28.65
CA ILE A 225 9.36 13.35 30.00
C ILE A 225 9.67 12.29 31.08
N THR A 226 9.18 11.06 30.91
CA THR A 226 9.46 9.94 31.82
C THR A 226 10.93 9.54 31.73
N LEU A 227 11.47 9.44 30.52
CA LEU A 227 12.88 9.09 30.29
C LEU A 227 13.83 10.15 30.86
N MET A 228 13.55 11.43 30.59
CA MET A 228 14.33 12.56 31.14
C MET A 228 14.36 12.56 32.67
N ARG A 229 13.23 12.25 33.31
CA ARG A 229 13.14 12.13 34.78
C ARG A 229 13.96 10.96 35.29
N GLU A 230 13.79 9.77 34.71
CA GLU A 230 14.58 8.59 35.09
C GLU A 230 16.08 8.82 34.97
N ASP A 231 16.52 9.53 33.93
CA ASP A 231 17.92 9.89 33.72
C ASP A 231 18.39 10.96 34.73
N ALA A 232 17.54 11.93 35.08
CA ALA A 232 17.85 12.91 36.11
C ALA A 232 18.00 12.27 37.50
N VAL A 233 17.13 11.32 37.86
CA VAL A 233 17.25 10.52 39.08
C VAL A 233 18.54 9.70 39.05
N ARG A 234 18.80 8.97 37.95
CA ARG A 234 20.01 8.13 37.83
C ARG A 234 21.29 8.96 37.92
N ALA A 235 21.26 10.19 37.42
CA ALA A 235 22.35 11.15 37.52
C ALA A 235 22.44 11.86 38.88
N GLY A 236 21.55 11.57 39.83
CA GLY A 236 21.51 12.20 41.15
C GLY A 236 21.12 13.69 41.12
N ARG A 237 20.51 14.16 40.04
CA ARG A 237 20.08 15.56 39.88
C ARG A 237 18.76 15.85 40.58
N ILE A 238 17.94 14.82 40.79
CA ILE A 238 16.66 14.87 41.50
C ILE A 238 16.51 13.59 42.34
N GLU A 239 15.94 13.69 43.54
CA GLU A 239 15.51 12.51 44.30
C GLU A 239 14.22 11.93 43.69
N TRP A 240 14.01 10.61 43.83
CA TRP A 240 12.81 9.92 43.35
C TRP A 240 11.62 10.24 44.28
N ILE A 241 11.28 11.53 44.41
CA ILE A 241 10.08 11.98 45.10
C ILE A 241 8.98 12.05 44.04
N ASP A 242 8.05 11.13 44.22
CA ASP A 242 6.94 10.77 43.36
C ASP A 242 5.99 11.96 43.18
N LEU A 243 6.24 12.83 42.18
CA LEU A 243 5.29 13.86 41.74
C LEU A 243 4.15 13.23 40.91
N ASN A 244 3.61 12.09 41.35
CA ASN A 244 2.29 11.63 40.96
C ASN A 244 1.27 12.58 41.58
N ARG A 245 0.97 13.67 40.87
CA ARG A 245 -0.28 14.46 40.94
C ARG A 245 -0.68 15.12 42.27
N GLU A 246 -0.07 14.84 43.40
CA GLU A 246 -0.30 15.57 44.64
C GLU A 246 0.84 16.55 44.85
N ILE A 247 0.77 17.69 44.16
CA ILE A 247 1.69 18.82 44.41
C ILE A 247 1.54 19.31 45.87
N GLN A 248 0.45 18.93 46.55
CA GLN A 248 0.14 19.28 47.94
C GLN A 248 -0.64 18.13 48.63
N SER A 249 0.01 17.00 48.92
CA SER A 249 -0.58 15.88 49.67
C SER A 249 -1.13 16.31 51.04
N GLU A 250 -0.44 17.26 51.67
CA GLU A 250 -0.77 17.85 52.96
C GLU A 250 -2.06 18.66 52.88
N LEU A 251 -2.23 19.47 51.83
CA LEU A 251 -3.47 20.22 51.61
C LEU A 251 -4.65 19.26 51.44
N ARG A 252 -4.49 18.23 50.62
CA ARG A 252 -5.53 17.21 50.43
C ARG A 252 -5.92 16.56 51.77
N GLN A 253 -4.93 16.22 52.59
CA GLN A 253 -5.16 15.61 53.89
C GLN A 253 -5.93 16.54 54.84
N ILE A 254 -5.52 17.81 54.92
CA ILE A 254 -6.18 18.83 55.75
C ILE A 254 -7.63 19.06 55.31
N VAL A 255 -7.87 19.17 53.99
CA VAL A 255 -9.21 19.40 53.42
C VAL A 255 -10.12 18.20 53.67
N LEU A 256 -9.61 16.97 53.50
CA LEU A 256 -10.38 15.76 53.80
C LEU A 256 -10.73 15.65 55.28
N GLU A 257 -9.79 15.96 56.17
CA GLU A 257 -10.02 15.94 57.61
C GLU A 257 -11.06 17.00 58.03
N ARG A 258 -10.93 18.23 57.51
CA ARG A 258 -11.92 19.32 57.70
C ARG A 258 -13.32 18.88 57.25
N ASP A 259 -13.40 18.21 56.11
CA ASP A 259 -14.65 17.77 55.49
C ASP A 259 -15.15 16.42 56.06
N GLY A 260 -14.51 15.89 57.11
CA GLY A 260 -14.93 14.66 57.79
C GLY A 260 -14.82 13.40 56.92
N TYR A 261 -13.90 13.38 55.95
CA TYR A 261 -13.70 12.32 54.97
C TYR A 261 -14.99 11.94 54.22
N LYS A 262 -15.77 12.95 53.84
CA LYS A 262 -17.00 12.79 53.07
C LYS A 262 -17.05 13.78 51.92
N CYS A 263 -17.63 13.34 50.82
CA CYS A 263 -18.00 14.23 49.72
C CYS A 263 -18.99 15.27 50.25
N ILE A 264 -18.64 16.55 50.20
CA ILE A 264 -19.52 17.64 50.68
C ILE A 264 -20.82 17.74 49.88
N LYS A 265 -20.84 17.22 48.65
CA LYS A 265 -22.02 17.28 47.76
C LYS A 265 -23.00 16.11 47.95
N CYS A 266 -22.52 14.92 48.30
CA CYS A 266 -23.37 13.71 48.32
C CYS A 266 -23.10 12.74 49.47
N ASP A 267 -22.28 13.13 50.45
CA ASP A 267 -21.91 12.36 51.65
C ASP A 267 -21.21 11.01 51.41
N ALA A 268 -20.85 10.69 50.17
CA ALA A 268 -20.06 9.50 49.85
C ALA A 268 -18.71 9.51 50.62
N THR A 269 -18.29 8.35 51.13
CA THR A 269 -17.05 8.20 51.92
C THR A 269 -15.90 7.55 51.14
N GLU A 270 -16.14 7.13 49.89
CA GLU A 270 -15.16 6.43 49.05
C GLU A 270 -14.75 7.28 47.85
N ASN A 271 -13.55 7.00 47.32
CA ASN A 271 -13.00 7.62 46.09
C ASN A 271 -13.06 9.16 46.14
N LEU A 272 -12.49 9.73 47.21
CA LEU A 272 -12.51 11.16 47.49
C LEU A 272 -11.31 11.90 46.88
N ASN A 273 -11.58 13.08 46.34
CA ASN A 273 -10.62 13.98 45.73
C ASN A 273 -10.73 15.36 46.36
N CYS A 274 -9.59 16.04 46.50
CA CYS A 274 -9.54 17.47 46.82
C CYS A 274 -9.63 18.27 45.52
N HIS A 275 -10.65 19.10 45.39
CA HIS A 275 -10.92 19.93 44.22
C HIS A 275 -10.74 21.41 44.57
N HIS A 276 -10.11 22.19 43.69
CA HIS A 276 -10.03 23.64 43.89
C HIS A 276 -11.34 24.30 43.45
N ILE A 277 -11.89 25.19 44.28
CA ILE A 277 -13.10 25.96 43.98
C ILE A 277 -12.79 26.96 42.86
N TYR A 278 -11.70 27.71 43.00
CA TYR A 278 -11.12 28.52 41.94
C TYR A 278 -9.92 27.80 41.33
N PRO A 279 -9.87 27.63 39.99
CA PRO A 279 -8.74 27.00 39.32
C PRO A 279 -7.42 27.72 39.60
N ILE A 280 -6.33 26.96 39.66
CA ILE A 280 -4.96 27.47 39.84
C ILE A 280 -4.57 28.50 38.76
N SER A 281 -5.13 28.39 37.56
CA SER A 281 -4.91 29.34 36.47
C SER A 281 -5.52 30.72 36.74
N ILE A 282 -6.57 30.79 37.55
CA ILE A 282 -7.29 32.01 37.91
C ILE A 282 -6.73 32.59 39.20
N GLU A 283 -6.54 31.74 40.21
CA GLU A 283 -6.06 32.15 41.53
C GLU A 283 -4.83 31.32 41.97
N PRO A 284 -3.65 31.58 41.38
CA PRO A 284 -2.44 30.81 41.67
C PRO A 284 -1.89 31.06 43.08
N LEU A 285 -2.09 32.27 43.62
CA LEU A 285 -1.61 32.66 44.95
C LEU A 285 -2.31 31.89 46.06
N GLU A 286 -3.62 31.73 45.96
CA GLU A 286 -4.46 31.01 46.94
C GLU A 286 -4.70 29.55 46.54
N SER A 287 -3.88 29.00 45.63
CA SER A 287 -3.97 27.59 45.23
C SER A 287 -3.67 26.62 46.37
N ALA A 288 -2.88 27.04 47.37
CA ALA A 288 -2.57 26.25 48.56
C ALA A 288 -3.54 26.50 49.73
N ASP A 289 -4.55 27.36 49.55
CA ASP A 289 -5.50 27.69 50.61
C ASP A 289 -6.52 26.56 50.79
N VAL A 290 -6.70 26.13 52.05
CA VAL A 290 -7.69 25.14 52.45
C VAL A 290 -9.10 25.61 52.09
N ASP A 291 -9.35 26.92 52.18
CA ASP A 291 -10.65 27.52 51.90
C ASP A 291 -10.98 27.55 50.41
N ASN A 292 -9.96 27.53 49.56
CA ASN A 292 -10.12 27.38 48.12
C ASN A 292 -10.26 25.90 47.69
N CYS A 293 -10.41 24.97 48.63
CA CYS A 293 -10.50 23.54 48.35
C CYS A 293 -11.74 22.88 48.95
N ILE A 294 -12.24 21.84 48.27
CA ILE A 294 -13.42 21.08 48.68
C ILE A 294 -13.25 19.57 48.40
N THR A 295 -13.76 18.73 49.31
CA THR A 295 -13.79 17.28 49.15
C THR A 295 -14.97 16.83 48.28
N LEU A 296 -14.68 16.13 47.18
CA LEU A 296 -15.68 15.57 46.27
C LEU A 296 -15.36 14.10 45.93
N CYS A 297 -16.40 13.26 45.82
CA CYS A 297 -16.24 11.92 45.24
C CYS A 297 -15.98 11.99 43.74
N ASP A 298 -15.45 10.92 43.14
CA ASP A 298 -15.17 10.83 41.69
C ASP A 298 -16.30 11.30 40.78
N GLU A 299 -17.56 10.94 41.09
CA GLU A 299 -18.72 11.34 40.29
C GLU A 299 -18.98 12.84 40.39
N CYS A 300 -19.04 13.37 41.62
CA CYS A 300 -19.24 14.80 41.86
C CYS A 300 -18.08 15.63 41.31
N HIS A 301 -16.86 15.13 41.41
CA HIS A 301 -15.64 15.74 40.88
C HIS A 301 -15.69 15.83 39.35
N LYS A 302 -16.20 14.80 38.66
CA LYS A 302 -16.40 14.86 37.20
C LYS A 302 -17.48 15.87 36.80
N GLU A 303 -18.56 15.99 37.57
CA GLU A 303 -19.62 16.96 37.29
C GLU A 303 -19.14 18.41 37.40
N VAL A 304 -18.30 18.74 38.38
CA VAL A 304 -17.78 20.12 38.53
C VAL A 304 -16.86 20.52 37.38
N HIS A 305 -16.07 19.59 36.81
CA HIS A 305 -15.27 19.81 35.60
C HIS A 305 -16.10 19.96 34.31
N LYS A 306 -17.44 19.86 34.37
CA LYS A 306 -18.32 20.21 33.24
C LYS A 306 -18.74 21.69 33.27
N LEU A 307 -18.50 22.39 34.37
CA LEU A 307 -18.85 23.80 34.50
C LEU A 307 -17.85 24.68 33.72
N PRO A 308 -18.31 25.76 33.08
CA PRO A 308 -17.44 26.65 32.32
C PRO A 308 -16.38 27.31 33.22
N GLY A 309 -15.12 27.24 32.80
CA GLY A 309 -13.99 27.80 33.56
C GLY A 309 -13.32 26.83 34.54
N CYS A 310 -13.73 25.56 34.59
CA CYS A 310 -13.08 24.51 35.39
C CYS A 310 -12.79 23.32 34.48
N GLY A 311 -11.59 23.27 33.89
CA GLY A 311 -11.19 22.23 32.95
C GLY A 311 -10.00 21.40 33.42
N TYR A 312 -10.05 20.07 33.19
CA TYR A 312 -8.91 19.14 33.42
C TYR A 312 -7.58 19.59 32.77
N SER A 313 -7.64 20.49 31.79
CA SER A 313 -6.52 21.01 31.01
C SER A 313 -5.86 22.29 31.55
N GLU A 314 -6.34 22.86 32.66
CA GLU A 314 -5.83 24.14 33.19
C GLU A 314 -4.57 24.01 34.05
N ILE A 315 -4.10 22.79 34.33
CA ILE A 315 -2.74 22.56 34.83
C ILE A 315 -1.79 22.40 33.64
N LYS A 316 -1.50 23.52 32.99
CA LYS A 316 -0.22 23.74 32.31
C LYS A 316 0.30 25.08 32.80
N MET A 317 1.06 25.06 33.88
CA MET A 317 2.14 26.04 33.97
C MET A 317 3.09 25.73 32.81
N GLU A 318 2.94 26.47 31.72
CA GLU A 318 4.11 26.87 30.94
C GLU A 318 4.95 27.74 31.88
N VAL A 319 5.88 27.11 32.60
CA VAL A 319 7.02 27.83 33.17
C VAL A 319 8.03 27.96 32.03
N CYS A 320 8.39 29.20 31.73
CA CYS A 320 9.42 29.61 30.77
C CYS A 320 10.74 28.86 30.95
#